data_AF-W4V1U7-F1
#
_entry.id   AF-W4V1U7-F1
#
_cell.length_a   1.000
_cell.length_b   1.000
_cell.length_c   1.000
_cell.angle_alpha   90.00
_cell.angle_beta   90.00
_cell.angle_gamma   90.00
#
_symmetry.space_group_name_H-M   'P 1'
#
loop_
_entity.id
_entity.type
_entity.pdbx_description
1 polymer ?
#
loop_
_entity_poly.entity_id
_entity_poly.type
_entity_poly.pdbx_seq_one_letter_code
_entity_poly.pdbx_strand_id
1 'polypeptide(L)'
;MVVKVEKKDKNIVELEIEVEAAKFEEAVQKSYEKNCKKFAVPGFRKGKAPRNIIERYYGKEVFYEDAINIVCADAYDKAIEENDIYPVDRPSISIKKMGEGENLVFTASVTVKPEVELGEYKGIEVDKVEVNITDEDVEKELKAVAEKNARIMSVEDRGIQKGDIADIDFEGFIDGELLKEEKPADILWKSVREHLLTDLRIS
;
A
#
# COMPACT_ATOMS: atom_id res chain seq x y z
N MET A 1 -22.59 -30.03 1.14
CA MET A 1 -21.73 -28.99 1.78
C MET A 1 -22.58 -28.27 2.80
N VAL A 2 -22.08 -28.13 4.02
CA VAL A 2 -22.78 -27.42 5.11
C VAL A 2 -21.87 -26.29 5.57
N VAL A 3 -22.42 -25.07 5.64
CA VAL A 3 -21.70 -23.88 6.10
C VAL A 3 -22.35 -23.39 7.38
N LYS A 4 -21.56 -23.24 8.44
CA LYS A 4 -21.99 -22.56 9.66
C LYS A 4 -21.22 -21.25 9.78
N VAL A 5 -21.97 -20.16 9.94
CA VAL A 5 -21.41 -18.81 10.07
C VAL A 5 -21.51 -18.39 11.53
N GLU A 6 -20.38 -18.14 12.17
CA GLU A 6 -20.31 -17.57 13.52
C GLU A 6 -19.65 -16.20 13.48
N LYS A 7 -20.34 -15.17 13.96
CA LYS A 7 -19.77 -13.83 14.12
C LYS A 7 -19.01 -13.77 15.45
N LYS A 8 -17.71 -13.55 15.40
CA LYS A 8 -16.83 -13.24 16.55
C LYS A 8 -16.66 -11.72 16.71
N ASP A 9 -16.16 -11.30 17.87
CA ASP A 9 -16.00 -9.89 18.24
C ASP A 9 -15.18 -9.07 17.22
N LYS A 10 -15.46 -7.76 17.15
CA LYS A 10 -14.70 -6.73 16.38
C LYS A 10 -14.61 -6.92 14.86
N ASN A 11 -15.59 -7.58 14.24
CA ASN A 11 -15.71 -7.80 12.78
C ASN A 11 -14.98 -9.06 12.23
N ILE A 12 -14.77 -10.07 13.07
CA ILE A 12 -14.23 -11.36 12.61
C ILE A 12 -15.40 -12.33 12.43
N VAL A 13 -15.52 -12.93 11.24
CA VAL A 13 -16.49 -14.00 10.97
C VAL A 13 -15.74 -15.31 10.83
N GLU A 14 -16.15 -16.32 11.57
CA GLU A 14 -15.66 -17.68 11.45
C GLU A 14 -16.67 -18.53 10.69
N LEU A 15 -16.21 -19.12 9.58
CA LEU A 15 -16.97 -20.00 8.73
C LEU A 15 -16.50 -21.43 8.97
N GLU A 16 -17.33 -22.27 9.58
CA GLU A 16 -17.09 -23.71 9.63
C GLU A 16 -17.74 -24.36 8.42
N ILE A 17 -16.91 -24.94 7.54
CA ILE A 17 -17.33 -25.52 6.28
C ILE A 17 -17.08 -27.03 6.33
N GLU A 18 -18.14 -27.80 6.10
CA GLU A 18 -18.09 -29.24 5.95
C GLU A 18 -18.24 -29.61 4.46
N VAL A 19 -17.23 -30.29 3.94
CA VAL A 19 -17.17 -30.79 2.56
C VAL A 19 -17.26 -32.30 2.56
N GLU A 20 -18.16 -32.82 1.72
CA GLU A 20 -18.36 -34.26 1.55
C GLU A 20 -17.12 -34.95 0.99
N ALA A 21 -16.88 -36.20 1.42
CA ALA A 21 -15.76 -37.01 0.99
C ALA A 21 -15.66 -37.17 -0.55
N ALA A 22 -16.79 -37.23 -1.26
CA ALA A 22 -16.81 -37.34 -2.73
C ALA A 22 -16.16 -36.13 -3.42
N LYS A 23 -16.47 -34.90 -2.96
CA LYS A 23 -15.84 -33.68 -3.50
C LYS A 23 -14.37 -33.59 -3.14
N PHE A 24 -13.99 -34.09 -1.96
CA PHE A 24 -12.59 -34.19 -1.59
C PHE A 24 -11.83 -35.14 -2.51
N GLU A 25 -12.39 -36.30 -2.82
CA GLU A 25 -11.78 -37.29 -3.73
C GLU A 25 -11.61 -36.77 -5.16
N GLU A 26 -12.57 -35.99 -5.68
CA GLU A 26 -12.42 -35.27 -6.94
C GLU A 26 -11.25 -34.29 -6.93
N ALA A 27 -11.02 -33.59 -5.82
CA ALA A 27 -9.89 -32.69 -5.69
C ALA A 27 -8.55 -33.41 -5.54
N VAL A 28 -8.53 -34.58 -4.88
CA VAL A 28 -7.35 -35.46 -4.88
C VAL A 28 -7.02 -35.92 -6.30
N GLN A 29 -8.03 -36.23 -7.12
CA GLN A 29 -7.82 -36.56 -8.52
C GLN A 29 -7.25 -35.37 -9.32
N LYS A 30 -7.76 -34.16 -9.12
CA LYS A 30 -7.19 -32.94 -9.72
C LYS A 30 -5.74 -32.67 -9.26
N SER A 31 -5.46 -32.88 -7.98
CA SER A 31 -4.11 -32.79 -7.41
C SER A 31 -3.17 -33.80 -8.06
N TYR A 32 -3.61 -35.04 -8.27
CA TYR A 32 -2.87 -36.06 -8.99
C TYR A 32 -2.54 -35.63 -10.43
N GLU A 33 -3.51 -35.12 -11.19
CA GLU A 33 -3.28 -34.67 -12.57
C GLU A 33 -2.25 -33.53 -12.66
N LYS A 34 -2.28 -32.62 -11.68
CA LYS A 34 -1.33 -31.50 -11.59
C LYS A 34 0.07 -31.96 -11.19
N ASN A 35 0.16 -32.84 -10.20
CA ASN A 35 1.43 -33.22 -9.58
C ASN A 35 2.08 -34.47 -10.15
N CYS A 36 1.36 -35.31 -10.91
CA CYS A 36 1.90 -36.54 -11.49
C CYS A 36 3.22 -36.29 -12.26
N LYS A 37 3.30 -35.16 -12.99
CA LYS A 37 4.47 -34.74 -13.78
C LYS A 37 5.75 -34.51 -12.95
N LYS A 38 5.60 -34.23 -11.65
CA LYS A 38 6.71 -33.94 -10.74
C LYS A 38 7.34 -35.23 -10.19
N PHE A 39 6.57 -36.29 -10.03
CA PHE A 39 7.03 -37.54 -9.43
C PHE A 39 7.82 -38.44 -10.39
N ALA A 40 8.85 -39.10 -9.85
CA ALA A 40 9.67 -40.06 -10.56
C ALA A 40 9.62 -41.40 -9.81
N VAL A 41 8.87 -42.36 -10.35
CA VAL A 41 8.75 -43.71 -9.77
C VAL A 41 9.54 -44.71 -10.61
N PRO A 42 10.39 -45.56 -10.00
CA PRO A 42 11.10 -46.62 -10.73
C PRO A 42 10.13 -47.52 -11.51
N GLY A 43 10.49 -47.84 -12.76
CA GLY A 43 9.68 -48.67 -13.66
C GLY A 43 8.63 -47.92 -14.49
N PHE A 44 8.37 -46.63 -14.21
CA PHE A 44 7.48 -45.79 -15.01
C PHE A 44 8.21 -44.60 -15.60
N ARG A 45 7.83 -44.21 -16.83
CA ARG A 45 8.29 -42.94 -17.41
C ARG A 45 7.82 -41.78 -16.52
N LYS A 46 8.70 -40.83 -16.22
CA LYS A 46 8.39 -39.64 -15.40
C LYS A 46 7.06 -39.03 -15.83
N GLY A 47 6.15 -38.83 -14.86
CA GLY A 47 4.82 -38.26 -15.12
C GLY A 47 3.75 -39.24 -15.64
N LYS A 48 4.04 -40.54 -15.77
CA LYS A 48 3.09 -41.54 -16.29
C LYS A 48 2.80 -42.68 -15.31
N ALA A 49 3.25 -42.56 -14.06
CA ALA A 49 2.94 -43.52 -13.01
C ALA A 49 1.46 -43.40 -12.58
N PRO A 50 0.71 -44.50 -12.43
CA PRO A 50 -0.66 -44.48 -11.91
C PRO A 50 -0.74 -44.00 -10.45
N ARG A 51 -1.86 -43.38 -10.05
CA ARG A 51 -2.10 -42.86 -8.69
C ARG A 51 -1.77 -43.86 -7.59
N ASN A 52 -2.31 -45.08 -7.66
CA ASN A 52 -2.07 -46.15 -6.66
C ASN A 52 -0.59 -46.50 -6.45
N ILE A 53 0.24 -46.34 -7.49
CA ILE A 53 1.68 -46.61 -7.41
C ILE A 53 2.41 -45.42 -6.76
N ILE A 54 2.01 -44.19 -7.08
CA ILE A 54 2.61 -42.99 -6.47
C ILE A 54 2.29 -42.95 -4.97
N GLU A 55 1.04 -43.22 -4.60
CA GLU A 55 0.62 -43.30 -3.19
C GLU A 55 1.41 -44.35 -2.39
N ARG A 56 1.74 -45.50 -3.00
CA ARG A 56 2.57 -46.52 -2.35
C ARG A 56 4.03 -46.09 -2.16
N TYR A 57 4.57 -45.29 -3.06
CA TYR A 57 5.99 -44.93 -3.07
C TYR A 57 6.28 -43.67 -2.25
N TYR A 58 5.35 -42.70 -2.28
CA TYR A 58 5.51 -41.39 -1.66
C TYR A 58 4.54 -41.14 -0.49
N GLY A 59 3.54 -42.00 -0.30
CA GLY A 59 2.47 -41.80 0.69
C GLY A 59 1.25 -41.09 0.09
N LYS A 60 0.08 -41.34 0.67
CA LYS A 60 -1.20 -40.73 0.24
C LYS A 60 -1.29 -39.24 0.57
N GLU A 61 -0.60 -38.81 1.62
CA GLU A 61 -0.58 -37.42 2.12
C GLU A 61 -0.02 -36.43 1.10
N VAL A 62 0.79 -36.89 0.16
CA VAL A 62 1.42 -36.07 -0.88
C VAL A 62 0.41 -35.39 -1.79
N PHE A 63 -0.78 -35.98 -1.95
CA PHE A 63 -1.85 -35.34 -2.70
C PHE A 63 -2.82 -34.58 -1.81
N TYR A 64 -2.85 -34.88 -0.50
CA TYR A 64 -3.82 -34.33 0.43
C TYR A 64 -3.59 -32.84 0.68
N GLU A 65 -2.36 -32.39 0.93
CA GLU A 65 -2.10 -30.96 1.13
C GLU A 65 -2.59 -30.11 -0.04
N ASP A 66 -2.25 -30.50 -1.26
CA ASP A 66 -2.69 -29.79 -2.46
C ASP A 66 -4.19 -29.95 -2.72
N ALA A 67 -4.78 -31.11 -2.40
CA ALA A 67 -6.22 -31.32 -2.52
C ALA A 67 -7.00 -30.46 -1.53
N ILE A 68 -6.57 -30.37 -0.27
CA ILE A 68 -7.14 -29.51 0.77
C ILE A 68 -7.09 -28.07 0.31
N ASN A 69 -5.94 -27.59 -0.19
CA ASN A 69 -5.83 -26.22 -0.67
C ASN A 69 -6.80 -25.91 -1.82
N ILE A 70 -7.00 -26.85 -2.75
CA ILE A 70 -7.96 -26.70 -3.85
C ILE A 70 -9.40 -26.69 -3.34
N VAL A 71 -9.76 -27.63 -2.44
CA VAL A 71 -11.12 -27.75 -1.90
C VAL A 71 -11.46 -26.59 -0.99
N CYS A 72 -10.57 -26.23 -0.07
CA CYS A 72 -10.80 -25.15 0.87
C CYS A 72 -10.96 -23.82 0.14
N ALA A 73 -10.17 -23.55 -0.91
CA ALA A 73 -10.35 -22.35 -1.72
C ALA A 73 -11.72 -22.33 -2.42
N ASP A 74 -12.06 -23.38 -3.18
CA ASP A 74 -13.35 -23.44 -3.92
C ASP A 74 -14.57 -23.44 -2.98
N ALA A 75 -14.48 -24.13 -1.83
CA ALA A 75 -15.55 -24.16 -0.84
C ALA A 75 -15.68 -22.84 -0.08
N TYR A 76 -14.57 -22.15 0.19
CA TYR A 76 -14.58 -20.83 0.81
C TYR A 76 -15.16 -19.77 -0.12
N ASP A 77 -14.76 -19.75 -1.39
CA ASP A 77 -15.28 -18.81 -2.38
C ASP A 77 -16.81 -18.95 -2.52
N LYS A 78 -17.30 -20.19 -2.60
CA LYS A 78 -18.76 -20.48 -2.60
C LYS A 78 -19.44 -20.04 -1.31
N ALA A 79 -18.83 -20.30 -0.16
CA ALA A 79 -19.41 -19.91 1.13
C ALA A 79 -19.52 -18.39 1.29
N ILE A 80 -18.57 -17.62 0.76
CA ILE A 80 -18.63 -16.15 0.74
C ILE A 80 -19.75 -15.67 -0.19
N GLU A 81 -19.80 -16.18 -1.42
CA GLU A 81 -20.81 -15.79 -2.40
C GLU A 81 -22.23 -16.10 -1.90
N GLU A 82 -22.44 -17.26 -1.28
CA GLU A 82 -23.75 -17.66 -0.73
C GLU A 82 -24.18 -16.80 0.47
N ASN A 83 -23.23 -16.27 1.24
CA ASN A 83 -23.53 -15.49 2.45
C ASN A 83 -23.35 -13.96 2.27
N ASP A 84 -23.09 -13.51 1.03
CA ASP A 84 -22.83 -12.10 0.67
C ASP A 84 -21.82 -11.41 1.61
N ILE A 85 -20.77 -12.15 1.96
CA ILE A 85 -19.71 -11.67 2.85
C ILE A 85 -18.68 -10.90 2.03
N TYR A 86 -18.27 -9.72 2.51
CA TYR A 86 -17.20 -8.94 1.86
C TYR A 86 -15.92 -9.01 2.70
N PRO A 87 -15.02 -9.96 2.41
CA PRO A 87 -13.77 -10.11 3.13
C PRO A 87 -12.80 -8.99 2.78
N VAL A 88 -12.14 -8.42 3.80
CA VAL A 88 -11.17 -7.33 3.64
C VAL A 88 -9.72 -7.84 3.73
N ASP A 89 -9.54 -9.05 4.24
CA ASP A 89 -8.25 -9.72 4.40
C ASP A 89 -8.32 -11.18 3.95
N ARG A 90 -7.16 -11.81 3.77
CA ARG A 90 -7.06 -13.24 3.49
C ARG A 90 -7.55 -14.05 4.69
N PRO A 91 -8.35 -15.11 4.48
CA PRO A 91 -8.82 -15.94 5.58
C PRO A 91 -7.68 -16.73 6.23
N SER A 92 -7.76 -16.92 7.53
CA SER A 92 -6.98 -17.94 8.23
C SER A 92 -7.74 -19.26 8.21
N ILE A 93 -7.18 -20.26 7.52
CA ILE A 93 -7.79 -21.59 7.37
C ILE A 93 -7.16 -22.54 8.38
N SER A 94 -7.99 -23.23 9.16
CA SER A 94 -7.58 -24.27 10.11
C SER A 94 -8.40 -25.54 9.88
N ILE A 95 -7.72 -26.67 9.74
CA ILE A 95 -8.35 -27.97 9.47
C ILE A 95 -8.72 -28.61 10.81
N LYS A 96 -10.01 -28.85 11.06
CA LYS A 96 -10.48 -29.50 12.29
C LYS A 96 -10.50 -31.02 12.17
N LYS A 97 -10.95 -31.54 11.03
CA LYS A 97 -11.01 -32.98 10.75
C LYS A 97 -10.67 -33.26 9.30
N MET A 98 -9.83 -34.26 9.10
CA MET A 98 -9.45 -34.80 7.81
C MET A 98 -9.19 -36.30 7.96
N GLY A 99 -9.77 -37.10 7.06
CA GLY A 99 -9.62 -38.55 7.03
C GLY A 99 -9.95 -39.11 5.65
N GLU A 100 -9.34 -40.24 5.31
CA GLU A 100 -9.60 -40.90 4.02
C GLU A 100 -11.02 -41.48 4.00
N GLY A 101 -11.89 -40.96 3.14
CA GLY A 101 -13.31 -41.35 3.07
C GLY A 101 -14.20 -40.66 4.13
N GLU A 102 -13.65 -39.76 4.92
CA GLU A 102 -14.40 -38.93 5.88
C GLU A 102 -14.65 -37.52 5.32
N ASN A 103 -15.65 -36.84 5.85
CA ASN A 103 -15.93 -35.45 5.48
C ASN A 103 -14.79 -34.54 5.97
N LEU A 104 -14.38 -33.61 5.11
CA LEU A 104 -13.40 -32.59 5.45
C LEU A 104 -14.11 -31.45 6.20
N VAL A 105 -13.68 -31.19 7.43
CA VAL A 105 -14.20 -30.06 8.22
C VAL A 105 -13.06 -29.08 8.49
N PHE A 106 -13.23 -27.85 8.02
CA PHE A 106 -12.28 -26.77 8.26
C PHE A 106 -13.00 -25.49 8.69
N THR A 107 -12.29 -24.65 9.44
CA THR A 107 -12.72 -23.31 9.80
C THR A 107 -11.93 -22.27 9.05
N ALA A 108 -12.62 -21.30 8.48
CA ALA A 108 -12.04 -20.13 7.85
C ALA A 108 -12.44 -18.88 8.66
N SER A 109 -11.47 -18.26 9.33
CA SER A 109 -11.68 -16.99 10.04
C SER A 109 -11.32 -15.83 9.12
N VAL A 110 -12.25 -14.91 8.91
CA VAL A 110 -12.07 -13.76 8.02
C VAL A 110 -12.54 -12.46 8.65
N THR A 111 -11.79 -11.39 8.43
CA THR A 111 -12.18 -10.04 8.85
C THR A 111 -13.08 -9.43 7.79
N VAL A 112 -14.30 -9.05 8.19
CA VAL A 112 -15.30 -8.43 7.32
C VAL A 112 -15.33 -6.93 7.53
N LYS A 113 -15.79 -6.20 6.52
CA LYS A 113 -15.99 -4.75 6.64
C LYS A 113 -17.00 -4.48 7.76
N PRO A 114 -16.72 -3.55 8.70
CA PRO A 114 -17.71 -3.15 9.68
C PRO A 114 -18.94 -2.57 8.98
N GLU A 115 -20.12 -2.88 9.51
CA GLU A 115 -21.33 -2.14 9.18
C GLU A 115 -21.17 -0.73 9.77
N VAL A 116 -20.95 0.26 8.90
CA VAL A 116 -20.87 1.67 9.31
C VAL A 116 -22.28 2.22 9.28
N GLU A 117 -22.89 2.38 10.44
CA GLU A 117 -24.09 3.19 10.58
C GLU A 117 -23.67 4.66 10.51
N LEU A 118 -23.99 5.31 9.39
CA LEU A 118 -23.82 6.76 9.30
C LEU A 118 -24.77 7.40 10.32
N GLY A 119 -24.21 8.15 11.26
CA GLY A 119 -25.00 9.01 12.15
C GLY A 119 -25.72 10.13 11.38
N GLU A 120 -26.24 11.11 12.10
CA GLU A 120 -26.89 12.28 11.49
C GLU A 120 -25.86 13.19 10.81
N TYR A 121 -25.58 12.94 9.53
CA TYR A 121 -24.69 13.76 8.71
C TYR A 121 -25.39 14.99 8.09
N LYS A 122 -26.72 15.05 8.16
CA LYS A 122 -27.52 16.18 7.68
C LYS A 122 -27.72 17.17 8.83
N GLY A 123 -27.09 18.34 8.74
CA GLY A 123 -27.13 19.37 9.79
C GLY A 123 -25.76 19.88 10.23
N ILE A 124 -24.67 19.37 9.65
CA ILE A 124 -23.34 19.94 9.86
C ILE A 124 -23.29 21.30 9.15
N GLU A 125 -23.32 22.38 9.92
CA GLU A 125 -23.05 23.73 9.41
C GLU A 125 -21.55 23.82 9.10
N VAL A 126 -21.23 23.99 7.82
CA VAL A 126 -19.86 24.25 7.36
C VAL A 126 -19.80 25.71 6.94
N ASP A 127 -18.94 26.48 7.59
CA ASP A 127 -18.69 27.87 7.21
C ASP A 127 -18.08 27.91 5.81
N LYS A 128 -18.84 28.46 4.87
CA LYS A 128 -18.35 28.70 3.52
C LYS A 128 -17.39 29.89 3.57
N VAL A 129 -16.10 29.61 3.48
CA VAL A 129 -15.08 30.65 3.30
C VAL A 129 -15.23 31.24 1.90
N GLU A 130 -15.84 32.42 1.81
CA GLU A 130 -15.88 33.19 0.56
C GLU A 130 -14.56 33.95 0.41
N VAL A 131 -13.72 33.48 -0.50
CA VAL A 131 -12.49 34.18 -0.89
C VAL A 131 -12.86 35.19 -1.97
N ASN A 132 -12.90 36.47 -1.60
CA ASN A 132 -13.04 37.56 -2.57
C ASN A 132 -11.65 38.01 -2.99
N ILE A 133 -11.33 37.84 -4.27
CA ILE A 133 -10.09 38.33 -4.87
C ILE A 133 -10.28 39.82 -5.12
N THR A 134 -9.42 40.65 -4.53
CA THR A 134 -9.46 42.10 -4.72
C THR A 134 -8.60 42.53 -5.91
N ASP A 135 -8.86 43.70 -6.48
CA ASP A 135 -8.01 44.27 -7.53
C ASP A 135 -6.56 44.49 -7.03
N GLU A 136 -6.37 44.72 -5.73
CA GLU A 136 -5.05 44.83 -5.10
C GLU A 136 -4.27 43.51 -5.14
N ASP A 137 -4.93 42.36 -4.94
CA ASP A 137 -4.31 41.04 -5.06
C ASP A 137 -3.85 40.78 -6.50
N VAL A 138 -4.66 41.18 -7.48
CA VAL A 138 -4.33 41.07 -8.90
C VAL A 138 -3.15 41.97 -9.25
N GLU A 139 -3.13 43.22 -8.77
CA GLU A 139 -2.04 44.16 -9.05
C GLU A 139 -0.73 43.71 -8.39
N LYS A 140 -0.80 43.14 -7.18
CA LYS A 140 0.35 42.58 -6.48
C LYS A 140 0.95 41.41 -7.24
N GLU A 141 0.12 40.49 -7.75
CA GLU A 141 0.60 39.36 -8.54
C GLU A 141 1.17 39.81 -9.89
N LEU A 142 0.54 40.77 -10.55
CA LEU A 142 1.07 41.38 -11.78
C LEU A 142 2.44 42.03 -11.56
N LYS A 143 2.62 42.77 -10.47
CA LYS A 143 3.93 43.35 -10.09
C LYS A 143 4.97 42.28 -9.82
N ALA A 144 4.61 41.22 -9.08
CA ALA A 144 5.52 40.12 -8.80
C ALA A 144 5.97 39.39 -10.09
N VAL A 145 5.05 39.17 -11.04
CA VAL A 145 5.36 38.59 -12.35
C VAL A 145 6.25 39.53 -13.18
N ALA A 146 5.96 40.84 -13.19
CA ALA A 146 6.78 41.82 -13.89
C ALA A 146 8.21 41.90 -13.33
N GLU A 147 8.37 41.91 -12.01
CA GLU A 147 9.68 41.91 -11.33
C GLU A 147 10.48 40.62 -11.56
N LYS A 148 9.82 39.47 -11.75
CA LYS A 148 10.49 38.21 -12.11
C LYS A 148 11.03 38.23 -13.54
N ASN A 149 10.32 38.89 -14.46
CA ASN A 149 10.69 38.94 -15.88
C ASN A 149 11.52 40.20 -16.24
N ALA A 150 11.81 41.07 -15.28
CA ALA A 150 12.62 42.26 -15.50
C ALA A 150 14.06 41.88 -15.87
N ARG A 151 14.62 42.60 -16.85
CA ARG A 151 16.02 42.43 -17.25
C ARG A 151 16.93 43.16 -16.27
N ILE A 152 17.94 42.44 -15.76
CA ILE A 152 18.99 43.01 -14.91
C ILE A 152 20.05 43.66 -15.81
N MET A 153 20.47 44.88 -15.47
CA MET A 153 21.55 45.60 -16.14
C MET A 153 22.61 46.01 -15.11
N SER A 154 23.89 45.86 -15.47
CA SER A 154 25.00 46.28 -14.63
C SER A 154 25.05 47.81 -14.53
N VAL A 155 25.24 48.33 -13.31
CA VAL A 155 25.38 49.76 -13.02
C VAL A 155 26.76 49.99 -12.41
N GLU A 156 27.59 50.80 -13.06
CA GLU A 156 28.98 51.06 -12.63
C GLU A 156 29.20 52.51 -12.14
N ASP A 157 28.28 53.42 -12.47
CA ASP A 157 28.46 54.88 -12.28
C ASP A 157 27.97 55.41 -10.91
N ARG A 158 27.44 54.54 -10.05
CA ARG A 158 26.94 54.91 -8.71
C ARG A 158 27.03 53.73 -7.73
N GLY A 159 27.06 54.05 -6.43
CA GLY A 159 26.91 53.05 -5.37
C GLY A 159 25.53 52.37 -5.37
N ILE A 160 25.45 51.23 -4.66
CA ILE A 160 24.25 50.40 -4.56
C ILE A 160 23.09 51.14 -3.88
N GLN A 161 21.89 51.02 -4.45
CA GLN A 161 20.66 51.60 -3.92
C GLN A 161 19.58 50.54 -3.68
N LYS A 162 18.57 50.90 -2.88
CA LYS A 162 17.40 50.05 -2.62
C LYS A 162 16.68 49.77 -3.94
N GLY A 163 16.52 48.50 -4.29
CA GLY A 163 15.96 48.02 -5.56
C GLY A 163 17.00 47.40 -6.50
N ASP A 164 18.30 47.64 -6.27
CA ASP A 164 19.37 47.02 -7.04
C ASP A 164 19.61 45.57 -6.57
N ILE A 165 20.16 44.75 -7.47
CA ILE A 165 20.54 43.36 -7.17
C ILE A 165 22.05 43.34 -6.99
N ALA A 166 22.50 42.84 -5.84
CA ALA A 166 23.92 42.64 -5.56
C ALA A 166 24.27 41.17 -5.72
N ASP A 167 25.34 40.91 -6.44
CA ASP A 167 26.01 39.60 -6.47
C ASP A 167 27.25 39.72 -5.58
N ILE A 168 27.28 38.97 -4.47
CA ILE A 168 28.28 39.12 -3.41
C ILE A 168 28.75 37.75 -2.96
N ASP A 169 30.07 37.52 -3.06
CA ASP A 169 30.76 36.42 -2.41
C ASP A 169 31.14 36.83 -0.98
N PHE A 170 30.80 36.02 0.02
CA PHE A 170 31.20 36.26 1.40
C PHE A 170 31.82 35.01 2.04
N GLU A 171 32.78 35.22 2.93
CA GLU A 171 33.39 34.19 3.77
C GLU A 171 33.11 34.51 5.24
N GLY A 172 32.50 33.56 5.96
CA GLY A 172 32.19 33.69 7.39
C GLY A 172 33.26 33.07 8.28
N PHE A 173 33.75 33.83 9.26
CA PHE A 173 34.71 33.36 10.26
C PHE A 173 34.09 33.37 11.66
N ILE A 174 34.29 32.31 12.44
CA ILE A 174 34.00 32.28 13.89
C ILE A 174 35.32 32.05 14.62
N ASP A 175 35.68 32.94 15.54
CA ASP A 175 36.90 32.86 16.35
C ASP A 175 38.20 32.62 15.55
N GLY A 176 38.26 33.14 14.32
CA GLY A 176 39.40 33.02 13.41
C GLY A 176 39.44 31.71 12.60
N GLU A 177 38.48 30.81 12.79
CA GLU A 177 38.30 29.62 11.96
C GLU A 177 37.19 29.84 10.94
N LEU A 178 37.46 29.42 9.69
CA LEU A 178 36.52 29.53 8.58
C LEU A 178 35.39 28.52 8.80
N LEU A 179 34.14 28.99 8.82
CA LEU A 179 32.97 28.12 8.86
C LEU A 179 32.99 27.24 7.60
N LYS A 180 33.11 25.92 7.79
CA LYS A 180 33.19 24.87 6.73
C LYS A 180 32.58 25.30 5.39
N GLU A 181 33.37 25.14 4.32
CA GLU A 181 33.01 25.38 2.91
C GLU A 181 31.55 24.99 2.59
N GLU A 182 30.62 25.92 2.78
CA GLU A 182 29.48 26.01 1.89
C GLU A 182 30.05 26.64 0.62
N LYS A 183 30.04 25.89 -0.48
CA LYS A 183 30.38 26.42 -1.81
C LYS A 183 29.73 27.80 -1.96
N PRO A 184 30.38 28.80 -2.56
CA PRO A 184 29.74 30.08 -2.84
C PRO A 184 28.47 29.75 -3.63
N ALA A 185 27.34 29.87 -2.96
CA ALA A 185 26.07 29.80 -3.62
C ALA A 185 25.97 31.15 -4.30
N ASP A 186 25.82 31.18 -5.62
CA ASP A 186 25.43 32.37 -6.37
C ASP A 186 24.04 32.79 -5.86
N ILE A 187 24.01 33.50 -4.73
CA ILE A 187 22.79 33.99 -4.12
C ILE A 187 22.55 35.35 -4.75
N LEU A 188 21.68 35.39 -5.75
CA LEU A 188 21.16 36.64 -6.29
C LEU A 188 20.32 37.34 -5.20
N TRP A 189 20.94 38.24 -4.44
CA TRP A 189 20.27 39.04 -3.41
C TRP A 189 19.44 40.14 -4.08
N LYS A 190 18.14 39.87 -4.30
CA LYS A 190 17.16 40.92 -4.67
C LYS A 190 16.97 41.87 -3.49
N SER A 191 17.70 42.98 -3.49
CA SER A 191 17.56 44.20 -2.69
C SER A 191 17.08 44.06 -1.23
N VAL A 192 17.96 44.48 -0.31
CA VAL A 192 17.70 45.19 0.97
C VAL A 192 16.22 45.40 1.32
N ARG A 193 15.55 44.32 1.72
CA ARG A 193 14.37 44.34 2.58
C ARG A 193 14.83 43.79 3.91
N GLU A 194 15.12 44.68 4.86
CA GLU A 194 14.88 44.54 6.30
C GLU A 194 15.11 43.16 6.96
N HIS A 195 16.03 42.36 6.43
CA HIS A 195 16.42 41.03 6.94
C HIS A 195 17.94 40.87 6.96
N LEU A 196 18.68 41.97 6.83
CA LEU A 196 20.06 41.99 7.28
C LEU A 196 20.05 42.35 8.76
N LEU A 197 20.51 41.41 9.58
CA LEU A 197 21.01 41.69 10.93
C LEU A 197 21.79 43.00 10.87
N THR A 198 21.41 43.93 11.74
CA THR A 198 21.69 45.36 11.70
C THR A 198 23.18 45.76 11.78
N ASP A 199 24.12 44.80 11.73
CA ASP A 199 25.53 44.99 12.08
C ASP A 199 26.56 44.63 10.98
N LEU A 200 26.14 44.32 9.75
CA LEU A 200 27.10 44.14 8.65
C LEU A 200 27.57 45.50 8.09
N ARG A 201 28.62 46.05 8.71
CA ARG A 201 29.42 47.14 8.16
C ARG A 201 30.41 46.60 7.13
N ILE A 202 30.19 46.96 5.88
CA ILE A 202 31.16 46.77 4.79
C ILE A 202 32.15 47.95 4.88
N SER A 203 33.44 47.66 5.06
CA SER A 203 34.54 48.62 4.87
C SER A 203 34.98 48.65 3.42
#